data_AF-A0A7J2YA59-F1
#
_entry.id   AF-A0A7J2YA59-F1
#
_cell.length_a   1.000
_cell.length_b   1.000
_cell.length_c   1.000
_cell.angle_alpha   90.00
_cell.angle_beta   90.00
_cell.angle_gamma   90.00
#
_symmetry.space_group_name_H-M   'P 1'
#
loop_
_entity.id
_entity.type
_entity.pdbx_description
1 polymer ?
#
loop_
_entity_poly.entity_id
_entity_poly.type
_entity_poly.pdbx_seq_one_letter_code
_entity_poly.pdbx_strand_id
1 'polypeptide(L)'
;MGMEELLLGCSGWDYPDPPPKGWLGVFYPNSKTKRLQYYSKFFNTVEIDSTFYDSFYSKMTKGTFMGLVRATPDKFQFSIKVPENITHNKKLNVRKGVITDFEEFLDKIYPLKKANKLGAILIQLSPTFTVSDFKSVESFLDRLPTGYDYALEFRHGSWRTEGSWEMLKHYNVAAVLTDSPDEELQFLSEPIVTAGHSFIRWHGRNKTFWYDYLYSKDEIKPWLEKVKRISKQAKIVRGYFNNHLGGKAVLNALQFKEMDSKISHNEKKMIEHVEKYLAGEKIGIEQWMRDG
;
A
#
# COMPACT_ATOMS: atom_id res chain seq x y z
N MET A 1 -19.30 19.80 -3.87
CA MET A 1 -18.51 18.62 -4.26
C MET A 1 -17.31 18.56 -3.33
N GLY A 2 -17.22 17.54 -2.48
CA GLY A 2 -16.14 17.43 -1.50
C GLY A 2 -14.79 17.23 -2.19
N MET A 3 -13.73 17.83 -1.66
CA MET A 3 -12.36 17.59 -2.13
C MET A 3 -12.07 16.09 -2.16
N GLU A 4 -11.65 15.63 -3.31
CA GLU A 4 -11.13 14.28 -3.54
C GLU A 4 -9.89 14.07 -2.66
N GLU A 5 -9.86 13.02 -1.83
CA GLU A 5 -8.76 12.81 -0.87
C GLU A 5 -7.77 11.75 -1.41
N LEU A 6 -6.56 12.20 -1.78
CA LEU A 6 -5.42 11.34 -2.04
C LEU A 6 -4.70 11.02 -0.72
N LEU A 7 -4.69 9.75 -0.34
CA LEU A 7 -3.88 9.21 0.75
C LEU A 7 -2.66 8.54 0.15
N LEU A 8 -1.47 9.04 0.45
CA LEU A 8 -0.22 8.58 -0.14
C LEU A 8 0.77 8.13 0.94
N GLY A 9 1.37 6.97 0.73
CA GLY A 9 2.39 6.41 1.61
C GLY A 9 3.18 5.29 0.95
N CYS A 10 3.66 4.36 1.79
CA CYS A 10 4.53 3.25 1.42
C CYS A 10 3.92 1.92 1.88
N SER A 11 4.39 0.83 1.29
CA SER A 11 4.07 -0.55 1.69
C SER A 11 4.89 -1.03 2.89
N GLY A 12 4.72 -0.34 4.02
CA GLY A 12 5.44 -0.57 5.26
C GLY A 12 6.23 0.66 5.70
N TRP A 13 6.69 0.62 6.95
CA TRP A 13 7.54 1.65 7.54
C TRP A 13 8.73 1.06 8.29
N ASP A 14 8.74 -0.23 8.59
CA ASP A 14 9.73 -0.84 9.47
C ASP A 14 10.43 -2.00 8.76
N TYR A 15 11.64 -1.74 8.24
CA TYR A 15 12.44 -2.71 7.51
C TYR A 15 13.73 -3.03 8.26
N PRO A 16 14.31 -4.23 8.05
CA PRO A 16 15.59 -4.61 8.65
C PRO A 16 16.69 -3.63 8.24
N ASP A 17 17.34 -3.03 9.24
CA ASP A 17 18.45 -2.10 9.06
C ASP A 17 19.81 -2.81 9.19
N PRO A 18 20.90 -2.20 8.67
CA PRO A 18 20.95 -0.96 7.88
C PRO A 18 20.58 -1.17 6.39
N PRO A 19 20.72 -0.17 5.51
CA PRO A 19 20.70 -0.37 4.06
C PRO A 19 21.60 -1.55 3.63
N PRO A 20 21.27 -2.27 2.54
CA PRO A 20 20.41 -1.84 1.42
C PRO A 20 18.91 -2.11 1.61
N LYS A 21 18.50 -2.82 2.67
CA LYS A 21 17.09 -3.13 2.92
C LYS A 21 16.39 -2.06 3.74
N GLY A 22 17.08 -1.58 4.76
CA GLY A 22 16.54 -0.68 5.76
C GLY A 22 16.58 0.80 5.37
N TRP A 23 16.05 1.61 6.28
CA TRP A 23 15.83 3.05 6.10
C TRP A 23 16.63 3.89 7.10
N LEU A 24 17.41 3.27 8.00
CA LEU A 24 18.31 3.97 8.93
C LEU A 24 19.39 4.75 8.20
N GLY A 25 19.55 6.02 8.57
CA GLY A 25 20.46 6.97 7.92
C GLY A 25 19.90 7.55 6.61
N VAL A 26 18.94 6.85 5.98
CA VAL A 26 18.26 7.31 4.77
C VAL A 26 17.03 8.16 5.12
N PHE A 27 16.07 7.58 5.81
CA PHE A 27 14.84 8.26 6.25
C PHE A 27 14.78 8.38 7.77
N TYR A 28 15.25 7.35 8.50
CA TYR A 28 15.27 7.36 9.95
C TYR A 28 16.58 7.92 10.50
N PRO A 29 16.52 8.92 11.41
CA PRO A 29 17.73 9.53 11.96
C PRO A 29 18.70 8.60 12.66
N ASN A 30 18.17 7.75 13.52
CA ASN A 30 18.96 6.83 14.30
C ASN A 30 18.11 5.63 14.72
N SER A 31 18.77 4.61 15.29
CA SER A 31 18.11 3.37 15.73
C SER A 31 17.14 3.54 16.89
N LYS A 32 17.18 4.68 17.60
CA LYS A 32 16.25 5.02 18.69
C LYS A 32 14.96 5.68 18.18
N THR A 33 14.89 6.01 16.89
CA THR A 33 13.72 6.65 16.27
C THR A 33 12.48 5.79 16.46
N LYS A 34 11.40 6.39 16.98
CA LYS A 34 10.08 5.76 17.00
C LYS A 34 9.51 5.80 15.58
N ARG A 35 9.78 4.75 14.80
CA ARG A 35 9.64 4.72 13.33
C ARG A 35 8.25 5.11 12.84
N LEU A 36 7.18 4.53 13.38
CA LEU A 36 5.82 4.85 12.95
C LEU A 36 5.42 6.30 13.26
N GLN A 37 5.73 6.79 14.47
CA GLN A 37 5.50 8.18 14.85
C GLN A 37 6.24 9.13 13.91
N TYR A 38 7.50 8.82 13.61
CA TYR A 38 8.32 9.61 12.68
C TYR A 38 7.76 9.57 11.25
N TYR A 39 7.42 8.39 10.76
CA TYR A 39 6.81 8.17 9.44
C TYR A 39 5.53 8.98 9.26
N SER A 40 4.67 9.02 10.28
CA SER A 40 3.40 9.76 10.27
C SER A 40 3.54 11.28 10.21
N LYS A 41 4.77 11.82 10.33
CA LYS A 41 5.04 13.25 10.09
C LYS A 41 5.13 13.61 8.60
N PHE A 42 5.36 12.63 7.74
CA PHE A 42 5.55 12.81 6.29
C PHE A 42 4.36 12.27 5.48
N PHE A 43 3.75 11.19 5.95
CA PHE A 43 2.67 10.50 5.24
C PHE A 43 1.41 10.40 6.09
N ASN A 44 0.25 10.38 5.43
CA ASN A 44 -1.08 10.26 6.04
C ASN A 44 -1.63 8.83 5.98
N THR A 45 -0.92 7.91 5.34
CA THR A 45 -1.30 6.51 5.30
C THR A 45 -0.10 5.58 5.20
N VAL A 46 -0.29 4.31 5.54
CA VAL A 46 0.65 3.23 5.27
C VAL A 46 -0.11 1.96 4.95
N GLU A 47 0.48 1.10 4.11
CA GLU A 47 0.00 -0.25 3.90
C GLU A 47 0.76 -1.21 4.82
N ILE A 48 0.02 -2.00 5.60
CA ILE A 48 0.55 -3.07 6.46
C ILE A 48 0.56 -4.36 5.65
N ASP A 49 1.75 -4.74 5.19
CA ASP A 49 1.97 -6.03 4.51
C ASP A 49 2.43 -7.14 5.47
N SER A 50 2.88 -6.81 6.69
CA SER A 50 3.36 -7.80 7.66
C SER A 50 2.27 -8.74 8.17
N THR A 51 1.00 -8.36 8.09
CA THR A 51 -0.16 -9.24 8.37
C THR A 51 -0.33 -10.37 7.35
N PHE A 52 0.31 -10.27 6.18
CA PHE A 52 0.31 -11.34 5.20
C PHE A 52 1.02 -12.59 5.71
N TYR A 53 2.17 -12.43 6.37
CA TYR A 53 3.04 -13.52 6.77
C TYR A 53 2.61 -14.10 8.12
N ASP A 54 2.34 -15.40 8.18
CA ASP A 54 1.83 -16.05 9.40
C ASP A 54 2.78 -15.90 10.60
N SER A 55 4.10 -15.90 10.35
CA SER A 55 5.15 -15.72 11.36
C SER A 55 5.07 -14.39 12.14
N PHE A 56 4.43 -13.39 11.55
CA PHE A 56 4.12 -12.10 12.17
C PHE A 56 2.66 -12.03 12.61
N TYR A 57 1.72 -12.38 11.72
CA TYR A 57 0.29 -12.26 11.95
C TYR A 57 -0.22 -13.06 13.16
N SER A 58 0.27 -14.30 13.35
CA SER A 58 -0.09 -15.14 14.50
C SER A 58 0.22 -14.48 15.85
N LYS A 59 1.21 -13.59 15.90
CA LYS A 59 1.62 -12.85 17.11
C LYS A 59 0.89 -11.51 17.27
N MET A 60 0.18 -11.04 16.24
CA MET A 60 -0.56 -9.79 16.31
C MET A 60 -1.88 -9.99 17.05
N THR A 61 -2.18 -9.06 17.94
CA THR A 61 -3.41 -9.03 18.74
C THR A 61 -4.14 -7.71 18.53
N LYS A 62 -5.37 -7.59 19.03
CA LYS A 62 -6.05 -6.29 19.14
C LYS A 62 -5.17 -5.24 19.83
N GLY A 63 -4.37 -5.64 20.82
CA GLY A 63 -3.42 -4.77 21.51
C GLY A 63 -2.35 -4.18 20.58
N THR A 64 -1.87 -4.95 19.59
CA THR A 64 -0.97 -4.48 18.54
C THR A 64 -1.61 -3.33 17.76
N PHE A 65 -2.83 -3.52 17.27
CA PHE A 65 -3.56 -2.52 16.48
C PHE A 65 -3.96 -1.29 17.32
N MET A 66 -4.30 -1.46 18.60
CA MET A 66 -4.48 -0.34 19.53
C MET A 66 -3.19 0.47 19.72
N GLY A 67 -2.03 -0.21 19.72
CA GLY A 67 -0.73 0.45 19.73
C GLY A 67 -0.50 1.31 18.50
N LEU A 68 -0.87 0.81 17.32
CA LEU A 68 -0.81 1.57 16.07
C LEU A 68 -1.72 2.80 16.11
N VAL A 69 -2.95 2.66 16.61
CA VAL A 69 -3.89 3.80 16.79
C VAL A 69 -3.27 4.91 17.63
N ARG A 70 -2.64 4.55 18.77
CA ARG A 70 -2.02 5.53 19.69
C ARG A 70 -0.76 6.18 19.12
N ALA A 71 -0.08 5.53 18.18
CA ALA A 71 1.20 5.96 17.65
C ALA A 71 1.09 6.97 16.49
N THR A 72 -0.12 7.24 15.98
CA THR A 72 -0.31 8.08 14.79
C THR A 72 -1.36 9.18 15.01
N PRO A 73 -1.37 10.26 14.20
CA PRO A 73 -2.40 11.30 14.23
C PRO A 73 -3.80 10.78 13.87
N ASP A 74 -4.85 11.53 14.22
CA ASP A 74 -6.26 11.09 14.06
C ASP A 74 -6.65 10.75 12.62
N LYS A 75 -6.15 11.51 11.64
CA LYS A 75 -6.46 11.30 10.22
C LYS A 75 -5.56 10.26 9.52
N PHE A 76 -4.66 9.62 10.25
CA PHE A 76 -3.75 8.64 9.66
C PHE A 76 -4.47 7.32 9.40
N GLN A 77 -4.39 6.80 8.16
CA GLN A 77 -5.05 5.54 7.78
C GLN A 77 -4.07 4.38 7.56
N PHE A 78 -4.47 3.19 7.99
CA PHE A 78 -3.77 1.95 7.73
C PHE A 78 -4.57 1.10 6.75
N SER A 79 -4.04 0.88 5.55
CA SER A 79 -4.53 -0.20 4.69
C SER A 79 -3.84 -1.49 5.09
N ILE A 80 -4.53 -2.63 5.05
CA ILE A 80 -4.01 -3.88 5.63
C ILE A 80 -4.19 -5.03 4.66
N LYS A 81 -3.10 -5.75 4.41
CA LYS A 81 -3.10 -6.94 3.59
C LYS A 81 -3.63 -8.15 4.35
N VAL A 82 -4.53 -8.88 3.71
CA VAL A 82 -5.13 -10.10 4.25
C VAL A 82 -4.06 -11.20 4.40
N PRO A 83 -4.09 -12.00 5.50
CA PRO A 83 -3.17 -13.12 5.71
C PRO A 83 -3.09 -14.11 4.54
N GLU A 84 -1.89 -14.63 4.28
CA GLU A 84 -1.61 -15.58 3.20
C GLU A 84 -2.43 -16.87 3.33
N ASN A 85 -2.80 -17.26 4.56
CA ASN A 85 -3.63 -18.42 4.78
C ASN A 85 -4.99 -18.31 4.06
N ILE A 86 -5.54 -17.11 3.96
CA ILE A 86 -6.83 -16.83 3.36
C ILE A 86 -6.70 -16.77 1.83
N THR A 87 -5.72 -16.02 1.31
CA THR A 87 -5.60 -15.75 -0.13
C THR A 87 -4.76 -16.77 -0.90
N HIS A 88 -3.74 -17.38 -0.28
CA HIS A 88 -2.80 -18.29 -0.92
C HIS A 88 -3.04 -19.74 -0.52
N ASN A 89 -3.12 -20.06 0.78
CA ASN A 89 -3.24 -21.46 1.23
C ASN A 89 -4.66 -22.02 1.02
N LYS A 90 -5.67 -21.32 1.55
CA LYS A 90 -7.08 -21.69 1.38
C LYS A 90 -7.64 -21.21 0.04
N LYS A 91 -6.91 -20.39 -0.72
CA LYS A 91 -7.31 -19.85 -2.02
C LYS A 91 -8.75 -19.33 -2.03
N LEU A 92 -9.13 -18.49 -1.07
CA LEU A 92 -10.48 -17.91 -0.96
C LEU A 92 -11.62 -18.94 -0.96
N ASN A 93 -11.32 -20.22 -0.71
CA ASN A 93 -12.30 -21.29 -0.86
C ASN A 93 -13.20 -21.33 0.36
N VAL A 94 -14.45 -20.92 0.18
CA VAL A 94 -15.48 -20.86 1.23
C VAL A 94 -15.74 -22.21 1.92
N ARG A 95 -15.45 -23.33 1.25
CA ARG A 95 -15.57 -24.68 1.84
C ARG A 95 -14.43 -25.04 2.78
N LYS A 96 -13.34 -24.26 2.79
CA LYS A 96 -12.18 -24.45 3.69
C LYS A 96 -12.24 -23.57 4.95
N GLY A 97 -13.40 -23.02 5.29
CA GLY A 97 -13.59 -22.16 6.46
C GLY A 97 -12.95 -20.77 6.33
N VAL A 98 -12.67 -20.31 5.10
CA VAL A 98 -11.95 -19.04 4.86
C VAL A 98 -12.71 -17.80 5.36
N ILE A 99 -14.05 -17.88 5.45
CA ILE A 99 -14.89 -16.80 5.95
C ILE A 99 -14.68 -16.61 7.46
N THR A 100 -14.63 -17.71 8.22
CA THR A 100 -14.33 -17.67 9.65
C THR A 100 -12.94 -17.08 9.91
N ASP A 101 -11.90 -17.53 9.18
CA ASP A 101 -10.56 -16.95 9.27
C ASP A 101 -10.56 -15.44 8.96
N PHE A 102 -11.37 -15.02 7.98
CA PHE A 102 -11.48 -13.61 7.59
C PHE A 102 -12.19 -12.78 8.66
N GLU A 103 -13.26 -13.29 9.26
CA GLU A 103 -13.95 -12.64 10.37
C GLU A 103 -13.04 -12.50 11.61
N GLU A 104 -12.25 -13.52 11.94
CA GLU A 104 -11.23 -13.45 12.99
C GLU A 104 -10.17 -12.38 12.68
N PHE A 105 -9.76 -12.27 11.41
CA PHE A 105 -8.86 -11.21 10.97
C PHE A 105 -9.50 -9.82 11.14
N LEU A 106 -10.75 -9.64 10.72
CA LEU A 106 -11.50 -8.40 10.90
C LEU A 106 -11.63 -8.02 12.38
N ASP A 107 -11.89 -9.00 13.24
CA ASP A 107 -11.97 -8.79 14.69
C ASP A 107 -10.64 -8.30 15.26
N LYS A 108 -9.51 -8.91 14.87
CA LYS A 108 -8.17 -8.47 15.31
C LYS A 108 -7.87 -7.03 14.91
N ILE A 109 -8.19 -6.62 13.68
CA ILE A 109 -7.92 -5.26 13.17
C ILE A 109 -9.00 -4.23 13.55
N TYR A 110 -10.11 -4.67 14.16
CA TYR A 110 -11.24 -3.82 14.55
C TYR A 110 -10.87 -2.53 15.30
N PRO A 111 -9.84 -2.49 16.18
CA PRO A 111 -9.42 -1.23 16.82
C PRO A 111 -9.13 -0.09 15.84
N LEU A 112 -8.60 -0.38 14.64
CA LEU A 112 -8.37 0.62 13.61
C LEU A 112 -9.68 1.16 13.04
N LYS A 113 -10.64 0.28 12.76
CA LYS A 113 -11.97 0.68 12.29
C LYS A 113 -12.68 1.54 13.34
N LYS A 114 -12.67 1.10 14.59
CA LYS A 114 -13.28 1.83 15.72
C LYS A 114 -12.70 3.25 15.88
N ALA A 115 -11.42 3.42 15.57
CA ALA A 115 -10.74 4.72 15.63
C ALA A 115 -10.83 5.54 14.33
N ASN A 116 -11.59 5.08 13.32
CA ASN A 116 -11.65 5.67 11.97
C ASN A 116 -10.27 5.75 11.27
N LYS A 117 -9.37 4.82 11.58
CA LYS A 117 -8.01 4.72 11.01
C LYS A 117 -7.81 3.50 10.12
N LEU A 118 -8.85 2.69 9.89
CA LEU A 118 -8.79 1.62 8.90
C LEU A 118 -9.00 2.21 7.50
N GLY A 119 -8.00 2.06 6.64
CA GLY A 119 -8.10 2.33 5.21
C GLY A 119 -8.78 1.17 4.48
N ALA A 120 -8.15 0.67 3.42
CA ALA A 120 -8.68 -0.48 2.68
C ALA A 120 -8.09 -1.81 3.16
N ILE A 121 -8.87 -2.87 3.03
CA ILE A 121 -8.42 -4.25 3.24
C ILE A 121 -8.00 -4.83 1.89
N LEU A 122 -6.70 -5.11 1.76
CA LEU A 122 -6.08 -5.59 0.52
C LEU A 122 -6.15 -7.12 0.43
N ILE A 123 -6.92 -7.62 -0.54
CA ILE A 123 -7.03 -9.02 -0.93
C ILE A 123 -6.15 -9.23 -2.17
N GLN A 124 -4.87 -9.50 -1.96
CA GLN A 124 -3.96 -9.85 -3.06
C GLN A 124 -4.01 -11.35 -3.37
N LEU A 125 -4.35 -11.69 -4.60
CA LEU A 125 -4.36 -13.07 -5.08
C LEU A 125 -2.94 -13.57 -5.33
N SER A 126 -2.74 -14.88 -5.27
CA SER A 126 -1.48 -15.52 -5.71
C SER A 126 -1.34 -15.41 -7.24
N PRO A 127 -0.12 -15.40 -7.80
CA PRO A 127 0.08 -15.55 -9.25
C PRO A 127 -0.54 -16.83 -9.84
N THR A 128 -0.77 -17.86 -9.01
CA THR A 128 -1.43 -19.11 -9.43
C THR A 128 -2.96 -19.02 -9.50
N PHE A 129 -3.55 -17.90 -9.07
CA PHE A 129 -4.97 -17.63 -9.26
C PHE A 129 -5.22 -17.12 -10.68
N THR A 130 -6.00 -17.86 -11.43
CA THR A 130 -6.35 -17.50 -12.81
C THR A 130 -7.85 -17.28 -12.94
N VAL A 131 -8.30 -16.76 -14.07
CA VAL A 131 -9.74 -16.58 -14.33
C VAL A 131 -10.57 -17.88 -14.22
N SER A 132 -9.95 -19.07 -14.27
CA SER A 132 -10.66 -20.33 -13.99
C SER A 132 -11.16 -20.43 -12.54
N ASP A 133 -10.53 -19.69 -11.62
CA ASP A 133 -10.92 -19.59 -10.21
C ASP A 133 -12.01 -18.52 -9.98
N PHE A 134 -12.58 -17.91 -11.02
CA PHE A 134 -13.58 -16.81 -10.94
C PHE A 134 -14.68 -17.09 -9.92
N LYS A 135 -15.32 -18.28 -9.99
CA LYS A 135 -16.40 -18.66 -9.06
C LYS A 135 -15.97 -18.69 -7.61
N SER A 136 -14.71 -19.03 -7.32
CA SER A 136 -14.19 -19.03 -5.95
C SER A 136 -13.97 -17.61 -5.44
N VAL A 137 -13.50 -16.70 -6.30
CA VAL A 137 -13.37 -15.27 -5.96
C VAL A 137 -14.75 -14.68 -5.71
N GLU A 138 -15.68 -14.85 -6.66
CA GLU A 138 -17.06 -14.36 -6.55
C GLU A 138 -17.76 -14.88 -5.28
N SER A 139 -17.68 -16.18 -5.00
CA SER A 139 -18.28 -16.77 -3.80
C SER A 139 -17.71 -16.22 -2.49
N PHE A 140 -16.44 -15.77 -2.50
CA PHE A 140 -15.82 -15.12 -1.35
C PHE A 140 -16.28 -13.66 -1.23
N LEU A 141 -16.32 -12.92 -2.35
CA LEU A 141 -16.77 -11.53 -2.38
C LEU A 141 -18.24 -11.38 -1.92
N ASP A 142 -19.11 -12.30 -2.33
CA ASP A 142 -20.52 -12.37 -1.91
C ASP A 142 -20.72 -12.50 -0.39
N ARG A 143 -19.69 -12.98 0.31
CA ARG A 143 -19.72 -13.20 1.77
C ARG A 143 -18.93 -12.16 2.55
N LEU A 144 -18.39 -11.13 1.88
CA LEU A 144 -17.65 -10.08 2.57
C LEU A 144 -18.58 -9.27 3.48
N PRO A 145 -18.19 -9.04 4.75
CA PRO A 145 -18.93 -8.16 5.63
C PRO A 145 -19.03 -6.73 5.07
N THR A 146 -20.18 -6.10 5.25
CA THR A 146 -20.40 -4.73 4.76
C THR A 146 -19.71 -3.68 5.62
N GLY A 147 -19.57 -2.47 5.07
CA GLY A 147 -19.03 -1.31 5.78
C GLY A 147 -17.51 -1.22 5.81
N TYR A 148 -16.81 -2.02 4.99
CA TYR A 148 -15.35 -1.94 4.81
C TYR A 148 -15.04 -1.55 3.36
N ASP A 149 -13.91 -0.85 3.19
CA ASP A 149 -13.30 -0.64 1.88
C ASP A 149 -12.44 -1.85 1.55
N TYR A 150 -12.76 -2.56 0.46
CA TYR A 150 -12.00 -3.72 -0.01
C TYR A 150 -11.27 -3.40 -1.31
N ALA A 151 -10.03 -3.87 -1.43
CA ALA A 151 -9.28 -3.78 -2.67
C ALA A 151 -8.78 -5.17 -3.06
N LEU A 152 -9.02 -5.60 -4.31
CA LEU A 152 -8.58 -6.89 -4.82
C LEU A 152 -7.49 -6.72 -5.87
N GLU A 153 -6.39 -7.42 -5.67
CA GLU A 153 -5.21 -7.31 -6.53
C GLU A 153 -4.99 -8.61 -7.31
N PHE A 154 -5.16 -8.52 -8.62
CA PHE A 154 -4.86 -9.60 -9.55
C PHE A 154 -3.35 -9.76 -9.75
N ARG A 155 -2.92 -10.99 -10.01
CA ARG A 155 -1.51 -11.37 -10.20
C ARG A 155 -1.27 -12.24 -11.43
N HIS A 156 -2.22 -12.28 -12.37
CA HIS A 156 -2.09 -13.04 -13.60
C HIS A 156 -2.82 -12.33 -14.75
N GLY A 157 -2.24 -12.34 -15.95
CA GLY A 157 -2.85 -11.73 -17.15
C GLY A 157 -4.22 -12.29 -17.55
N SER A 158 -4.58 -13.50 -17.13
CA SER A 158 -5.88 -14.12 -17.45
C SER A 158 -7.07 -13.36 -16.88
N TRP A 159 -6.86 -12.52 -15.86
CA TRP A 159 -7.91 -11.68 -15.29
C TRP A 159 -8.26 -10.46 -16.13
N ARG A 160 -7.54 -10.18 -17.23
CA ARG A 160 -7.84 -9.09 -18.17
C ARG A 160 -9.06 -9.41 -19.03
N THR A 161 -10.22 -9.46 -18.39
CA THR A 161 -11.53 -9.70 -19.02
C THR A 161 -12.56 -8.73 -18.46
N GLU A 162 -13.62 -8.46 -19.24
CA GLU A 162 -14.72 -7.60 -18.79
C GLU A 162 -15.42 -8.17 -17.54
N GLY A 163 -15.63 -9.49 -17.49
CA GLY A 163 -16.27 -10.15 -16.35
C GLY A 163 -15.55 -9.92 -15.02
N SER A 164 -14.22 -9.84 -15.02
CA SER A 164 -13.44 -9.51 -13.81
C SER A 164 -13.79 -8.12 -13.27
N TRP A 165 -13.93 -7.13 -14.15
CA TRP A 165 -14.23 -5.75 -13.76
C TRP A 165 -15.67 -5.60 -13.30
N GLU A 166 -16.60 -6.22 -14.01
CA GLU A 166 -18.02 -6.20 -13.64
C GLU A 166 -18.27 -6.89 -12.30
N MET A 167 -17.56 -8.00 -12.02
CA MET A 167 -17.59 -8.64 -10.69
C MET A 167 -17.14 -7.66 -9.61
N LEU A 168 -15.99 -7.00 -9.77
CA LEU A 168 -15.50 -6.04 -8.77
C LEU A 168 -16.44 -4.83 -8.60
N LYS A 169 -17.04 -4.33 -9.68
CA LYS A 169 -18.06 -3.27 -9.64
C LYS A 169 -19.30 -3.72 -8.87
N HIS A 170 -19.79 -4.91 -9.14
CA HIS A 170 -21.00 -5.46 -8.50
C HIS A 170 -20.86 -5.49 -6.97
N TYR A 171 -19.71 -5.93 -6.47
CA TYR A 171 -19.44 -6.01 -5.03
C TYR A 171 -18.83 -4.73 -4.42
N ASN A 172 -18.68 -3.65 -5.21
CA ASN A 172 -18.02 -2.40 -4.80
C ASN A 172 -16.62 -2.66 -4.18
N VAL A 173 -15.82 -3.49 -4.85
CA VAL A 173 -14.43 -3.80 -4.48
C VAL A 173 -13.50 -3.09 -5.44
N ALA A 174 -12.52 -2.33 -4.94
CA ALA A 174 -11.58 -1.63 -5.79
C ALA A 174 -10.62 -2.62 -6.47
N ALA A 175 -10.53 -2.59 -7.79
CA ALA A 175 -9.41 -3.17 -8.51
C ALA A 175 -8.14 -2.46 -8.05
N VAL A 176 -7.12 -3.22 -7.64
CA VAL A 176 -5.82 -2.62 -7.34
C VAL A 176 -5.10 -2.31 -8.65
N LEU A 177 -4.80 -1.04 -8.85
CA LEU A 177 -3.97 -0.59 -9.95
C LEU A 177 -2.51 -0.82 -9.58
N THR A 178 -1.70 -1.28 -10.53
CA THR A 178 -0.28 -1.57 -10.27
C THR A 178 0.63 -1.04 -11.36
N ASP A 179 1.77 -0.49 -10.95
CA ASP A 179 2.96 -0.37 -11.81
C ASP A 179 3.94 -1.46 -11.40
N SER A 180 4.29 -2.36 -12.32
CA SER A 180 5.12 -3.53 -12.01
C SER A 180 6.02 -3.90 -13.19
N PRO A 181 7.09 -4.69 -12.97
CA PRO A 181 7.97 -5.14 -14.05
C PRO A 181 7.35 -6.24 -14.94
N ASP A 182 6.22 -6.81 -14.52
CA ASP A 182 5.55 -7.90 -15.21
C ASP A 182 4.70 -7.38 -16.39
N GLU A 183 5.03 -7.84 -17.60
CA GLU A 183 4.36 -7.44 -18.83
C GLU A 183 2.91 -7.94 -18.89
N GLU A 184 2.61 -9.09 -18.27
CA GLU A 184 1.24 -9.62 -18.21
C GLU A 184 0.32 -8.77 -17.34
N LEU A 185 0.88 -7.96 -16.43
CA LEU A 185 0.13 -7.14 -15.47
C LEU A 185 -0.01 -5.68 -15.89
N GLN A 186 0.52 -5.26 -17.06
CA GLN A 186 0.48 -3.85 -17.49
C GLN A 186 -0.94 -3.30 -17.63
N PHE A 187 -1.93 -4.17 -17.88
CA PHE A 187 -3.34 -3.79 -17.93
C PHE A 187 -3.87 -3.24 -16.60
N LEU A 188 -3.25 -3.61 -15.47
CA LEU A 188 -3.56 -3.07 -14.14
C LEU A 188 -3.03 -1.64 -13.95
N SER A 189 -2.22 -1.12 -14.88
CA SER A 189 -1.80 0.28 -14.83
C SER A 189 -2.85 1.23 -15.39
N GLU A 190 -3.90 0.72 -16.05
CA GLU A 190 -4.97 1.55 -16.61
C GLU A 190 -5.88 2.11 -15.51
N PRO A 191 -6.38 3.35 -15.63
CA PRO A 191 -7.16 4.05 -14.60
C PRO A 191 -8.60 3.54 -14.47
N ILE A 192 -8.76 2.26 -14.12
CA ILE A 192 -10.05 1.58 -13.93
C ILE A 192 -10.57 1.87 -12.52
N VAL A 193 -11.87 2.17 -12.42
CA VAL A 193 -12.56 2.42 -11.14
C VAL A 193 -13.71 1.42 -11.01
N THR A 194 -13.66 0.59 -9.98
CA THR A 194 -14.66 -0.47 -9.70
C THR A 194 -15.34 -0.32 -8.35
N ALA A 195 -15.04 0.72 -7.59
CA ALA A 195 -15.66 0.99 -6.29
C ALA A 195 -15.72 2.50 -6.03
N GLY A 196 -16.42 2.90 -4.96
CA GLY A 196 -16.43 4.28 -4.46
C GLY A 196 -15.07 4.80 -3.97
N HIS A 197 -14.03 3.96 -3.96
CA HIS A 197 -12.63 4.29 -3.67
C HIS A 197 -11.69 3.61 -4.67
N SER A 198 -10.41 4.00 -4.67
CA SER A 198 -9.36 3.39 -5.50
C SER A 198 -8.12 3.04 -4.68
N PHE A 199 -7.32 2.11 -5.19
CA PHE A 199 -6.11 1.58 -4.55
C PHE A 199 -5.01 1.39 -5.59
N ILE A 200 -3.84 1.97 -5.36
CA ILE A 200 -2.71 1.96 -6.30
C ILE A 200 -1.46 1.46 -5.59
N ARG A 201 -0.69 0.57 -6.24
CA ARG A 201 0.61 0.09 -5.77
C ARG A 201 1.69 0.27 -6.83
N TRP A 202 2.79 0.92 -6.45
CA TRP A 202 3.96 1.08 -7.33
C TRP A 202 5.07 0.13 -6.89
N HIS A 203 5.29 -0.95 -7.64
CA HIS A 203 6.25 -2.00 -7.29
C HIS A 203 7.68 -1.76 -7.83
N GLY A 204 7.84 -0.82 -8.75
CA GLY A 204 9.06 -0.66 -9.54
C GLY A 204 8.97 -1.37 -10.89
N ARG A 205 10.01 -1.21 -11.71
CA ARG A 205 10.12 -1.83 -13.05
C ARG A 205 11.38 -2.67 -13.21
N ASN A 206 12.03 -3.02 -12.11
CA ASN A 206 13.18 -3.91 -12.11
C ASN A 206 12.73 -5.37 -12.24
N LYS A 207 13.03 -6.00 -13.39
CA LYS A 207 12.70 -7.41 -13.67
C LYS A 207 13.55 -8.40 -12.87
N THR A 208 14.76 -8.00 -12.46
CA THR A 208 15.72 -8.90 -11.79
C THR A 208 15.54 -8.88 -10.27
N PHE A 209 15.42 -7.68 -9.70
CA PHE A 209 15.26 -7.49 -8.26
C PHE A 209 13.97 -6.70 -8.02
N TRP A 210 12.89 -7.45 -7.84
CA TRP A 210 11.58 -6.87 -7.58
C TRP A 210 11.65 -5.94 -6.34
N TYR A 211 10.98 -4.79 -6.40
CA TYR A 211 11.02 -3.70 -5.41
C TYR A 211 12.33 -2.89 -5.33
N ASP A 212 13.41 -3.33 -6.00
CA ASP A 212 14.66 -2.55 -6.08
C ASP A 212 14.65 -1.60 -7.27
N TYR A 213 13.86 -0.53 -7.17
CA TYR A 213 13.69 0.43 -8.25
C TYR A 213 13.58 1.85 -7.70
N LEU A 214 14.27 2.79 -8.32
CA LEU A 214 14.05 4.21 -8.07
C LEU A 214 13.41 4.77 -9.34
N TYR A 215 12.13 5.10 -9.26
CA TYR A 215 11.45 5.73 -10.37
C TYR A 215 12.07 7.10 -10.67
N SER A 216 12.20 7.43 -11.95
CA SER A 216 12.43 8.82 -12.34
C SER A 216 11.14 9.65 -12.21
N LYS A 217 11.27 10.98 -12.09
CA LYS A 217 10.10 11.87 -12.08
C LYS A 217 9.24 11.71 -13.35
N ASP A 218 9.86 11.45 -14.51
CA ASP A 218 9.16 11.24 -15.77
C ASP A 218 8.35 9.93 -15.80
N GLU A 219 8.80 8.90 -15.09
CA GLU A 219 8.03 7.65 -14.98
C GLU A 219 6.83 7.76 -14.03
N ILE A 220 6.95 8.61 -13.00
CA ILE A 220 5.88 8.86 -12.03
C ILE A 220 4.84 9.84 -12.61
N LYS A 221 5.27 10.85 -13.36
CA LYS A 221 4.40 11.93 -13.84
C LYS A 221 3.12 11.47 -14.54
N PRO A 222 3.11 10.43 -15.41
CA PRO A 222 1.88 9.88 -15.98
C PRO A 222 0.87 9.39 -14.94
N TRP A 223 1.32 8.92 -13.77
CA TRP A 223 0.45 8.49 -12.70
C TRP A 223 -0.32 9.63 -12.04
N LEU A 224 0.19 10.87 -12.06
CA LEU A 224 -0.57 12.05 -11.59
C LEU A 224 -1.84 12.25 -12.44
N GLU A 225 -1.72 12.13 -13.76
CA GLU A 225 -2.86 12.24 -14.66
C GLU A 225 -3.84 11.07 -14.51
N LYS A 226 -3.34 9.86 -14.25
CA LYS A 226 -4.18 8.71 -13.92
C LYS A 226 -4.95 8.95 -12.61
N VAL A 227 -4.27 9.41 -11.55
CA VAL A 227 -4.91 9.76 -10.27
C VAL A 227 -5.99 10.81 -10.47
N LYS A 228 -5.72 11.90 -11.18
CA LYS A 228 -6.74 12.93 -11.50
C LYS A 228 -7.96 12.37 -12.24
N ARG A 229 -7.79 11.38 -13.11
CA ARG A 229 -8.92 10.72 -13.80
C ARG A 229 -9.72 9.83 -12.86
N ILE A 230 -9.04 9.09 -12.00
CA ILE A 230 -9.62 8.20 -10.99
C ILE A 230 -10.43 9.00 -9.97
N SER A 231 -9.86 10.12 -9.49
CA SER A 231 -10.49 10.95 -8.45
C SER A 231 -11.84 11.55 -8.87
N LYS A 232 -12.11 11.69 -10.17
CA LYS A 232 -13.43 12.11 -10.68
C LYS A 232 -14.55 11.08 -10.43
N GLN A 233 -14.19 9.83 -10.16
CA GLN A 233 -15.13 8.72 -9.99
C GLN A 233 -15.04 8.09 -8.60
N ALA A 234 -13.87 8.15 -7.95
CA ALA A 234 -13.61 7.60 -6.63
C ALA A 234 -13.47 8.72 -5.59
N LYS A 235 -14.16 8.59 -4.45
CA LYS A 235 -14.12 9.61 -3.38
C LYS A 235 -12.76 9.70 -2.68
N ILE A 236 -12.08 8.56 -2.59
CA ILE A 236 -10.79 8.39 -1.92
C ILE A 236 -9.87 7.60 -2.85
N VAL A 237 -8.64 8.08 -3.03
CA VAL A 237 -7.58 7.35 -3.75
C VAL A 237 -6.48 7.03 -2.76
N ARG A 238 -6.15 5.75 -2.60
CA ARG A 238 -5.05 5.30 -1.72
C ARG A 238 -3.89 4.81 -2.58
N GLY A 239 -2.71 5.38 -2.39
CA GLY A 239 -1.51 5.04 -3.16
C GLY A 239 -0.35 4.63 -2.26
N TYR A 240 0.29 3.51 -2.61
CA TYR A 240 1.40 2.94 -1.83
C TYR A 240 2.61 2.63 -2.72
N PHE A 241 3.71 3.32 -2.46
CA PHE A 241 5.00 2.96 -3.06
C PHE A 241 5.59 1.74 -2.34
N ASN A 242 5.79 0.66 -3.09
CA ASN A 242 6.29 -0.63 -2.60
C ASN A 242 7.71 -0.95 -3.10
N ASN A 243 8.34 -0.04 -3.84
CA ASN A 243 9.75 -0.11 -4.22
C ASN A 243 10.67 0.27 -3.01
N HIS A 244 10.53 -0.48 -1.92
CA HIS A 244 10.92 -0.05 -0.58
C HIS A 244 12.42 -0.15 -0.26
N LEU A 245 13.21 -0.83 -1.08
CA LEU A 245 14.63 -1.07 -0.81
C LEU A 245 15.40 0.25 -0.72
N GLY A 246 16.20 0.41 0.34
CA GLY A 246 17.07 1.55 0.56
C GLY A 246 16.36 2.90 0.67
N GLY A 247 15.07 2.93 1.04
CA GLY A 247 14.31 4.18 1.18
C GLY A 247 13.82 4.79 -0.15
N LYS A 248 13.96 4.08 -1.28
CA LYS A 248 13.52 4.57 -2.61
C LYS A 248 12.02 4.87 -2.66
N ALA A 249 11.19 4.04 -2.04
CA ALA A 249 9.75 4.30 -1.90
C ALA A 249 9.42 5.62 -1.18
N VAL A 250 10.20 5.99 -0.15
CA VAL A 250 10.01 7.27 0.56
C VAL A 250 10.29 8.43 -0.38
N LEU A 251 11.41 8.38 -1.10
CA LEU A 251 11.78 9.42 -2.06
C LEU A 251 10.71 9.57 -3.14
N ASN A 252 10.31 8.47 -3.78
CA ASN A 252 9.32 8.53 -4.85
C ASN A 252 7.93 8.96 -4.35
N ALA A 253 7.50 8.57 -3.14
CA ALA A 253 6.27 9.05 -2.55
C ALA A 253 6.30 10.56 -2.27
N LEU A 254 7.41 11.08 -1.75
CA LEU A 254 7.56 12.53 -1.52
C LEU A 254 7.66 13.32 -2.84
N GLN A 255 8.37 12.80 -3.84
CA GLN A 255 8.42 13.41 -5.18
C GLN A 255 7.05 13.40 -5.85
N PHE A 256 6.26 12.33 -5.72
CA PHE A 256 4.87 12.31 -6.19
C PHE A 256 4.07 13.42 -5.53
N LYS A 257 4.15 13.53 -4.20
CA LYS A 257 3.45 14.56 -3.41
C LYS A 257 3.88 15.97 -3.81
N GLU A 258 5.18 16.20 -4.07
CA GLU A 258 5.75 17.46 -4.55
C GLU A 258 5.16 17.87 -5.92
N MET A 259 4.98 16.92 -6.83
CA MET A 259 4.43 17.19 -8.15
C MET A 259 2.90 17.38 -8.13
N ASP A 260 2.20 16.74 -7.18
CA ASP A 260 0.75 16.84 -7.02
C ASP A 260 0.32 18.10 -6.27
N SER A 261 1.08 18.51 -5.24
CA SER A 261 0.65 19.54 -4.29
C SER A 261 1.83 20.27 -3.62
N LYS A 262 1.54 21.32 -2.85
CA LYS A 262 2.56 21.98 -2.03
C LYS A 262 2.99 21.07 -0.89
N ILE A 263 4.28 20.80 -0.79
CA ILE A 263 4.91 20.08 0.33
C ILE A 263 5.53 21.04 1.35
N SER A 264 5.65 20.57 2.59
CA SER A 264 6.26 21.29 3.70
C SER A 264 7.78 21.43 3.53
N HIS A 265 8.38 22.35 4.30
CA HIS A 265 9.83 22.52 4.35
C HIS A 265 10.55 21.22 4.73
N ASN A 266 10.05 20.51 5.74
CA ASN A 266 10.65 19.25 6.20
C ASN A 266 10.60 18.14 5.13
N GLU A 267 9.57 18.12 4.29
CA GLU A 267 9.46 17.14 3.21
C GLU A 267 10.43 17.44 2.07
N LYS A 268 10.57 18.71 1.66
CA LYS A 268 11.58 19.13 0.68
C LYS A 268 12.98 18.75 1.14
N LYS A 269 13.24 19.07 2.40
CA LYS A 269 14.46 18.71 3.09
C LYS A 269 14.72 17.19 3.06
N MET A 270 13.71 16.39 3.36
CA MET A 270 13.83 14.93 3.28
C MET A 270 14.12 14.44 1.86
N ILE A 271 13.50 15.02 0.83
CA ILE A 271 13.78 14.69 -0.58
C ILE A 271 15.27 14.90 -0.87
N GLU A 272 15.79 16.11 -0.60
CA GLU A 272 17.19 16.47 -0.84
C GLU A 272 18.16 15.52 -0.11
N HIS A 273 17.86 15.19 1.14
CA HIS A 273 18.67 14.26 1.94
C HIS A 273 18.71 12.86 1.31
N VAL A 274 17.54 12.29 0.97
CA VAL A 274 17.47 10.94 0.43
C VAL A 274 18.11 10.88 -0.97
N GLU A 275 17.95 11.91 -1.80
CA GLU A 275 18.62 12.02 -3.11
C GLU A 275 20.14 12.00 -2.96
N LYS A 276 20.71 12.83 -2.07
CA LYS A 276 22.15 12.84 -1.78
C LYS A 276 22.63 11.50 -1.24
N TYR A 277 21.90 10.91 -0.30
CA TYR A 277 22.26 9.60 0.27
C TYR A 277 22.33 8.52 -0.81
N LEU A 278 21.34 8.47 -1.71
CA LEU A 278 21.28 7.49 -2.81
C LEU A 278 22.33 7.77 -3.90
N ALA A 279 22.77 9.01 -4.07
CA ALA A 279 23.89 9.39 -4.93
C ALA A 279 25.27 9.04 -4.34
N GLY A 280 25.33 8.57 -3.09
CA GLY A 280 26.57 8.18 -2.40
C GLY A 280 27.11 9.21 -1.42
N GLU A 281 26.48 10.39 -1.31
CA GLU A 281 26.80 11.42 -0.33
C GLU A 281 26.17 11.09 1.02
N LYS A 282 26.76 10.13 1.74
CA LYS A 282 26.26 9.61 3.02
C LYS A 282 26.55 10.57 4.17
N ILE A 283 25.82 11.67 4.24
CA ILE A 283 25.77 12.54 5.43
C ILE A 283 24.74 11.95 6.40
N GLY A 284 25.03 11.96 7.70
CA GLY A 284 24.05 11.55 8.70
C GLY A 284 22.87 12.53 8.69
N ILE A 285 21.63 12.04 8.59
CA ILE A 285 20.46 12.93 8.47
C ILE A 285 20.30 13.90 9.65
N GLU A 286 20.79 13.56 10.85
CA GLU A 286 20.84 14.51 11.98
C GLU A 286 21.75 15.70 11.70
N GLN A 287 22.91 15.46 11.09
CA GLN A 287 23.82 16.52 10.67
C GLN A 287 23.21 17.31 9.52
N TRP A 288 22.64 16.61 8.54
CA TRP A 288 21.99 17.24 7.39
C TRP A 288 20.83 18.17 7.80
N MET A 289 20.01 17.76 8.78
CA MET A 289 18.93 18.61 9.31
C MET A 289 19.43 19.81 10.13
N ARG A 290 20.65 19.77 10.67
CA ARG A 290 21.27 20.89 11.41
C ARG A 290 21.94 21.90 10.48
N ASP A 291 22.50 21.43 9.37
CA ASP A 291 23.35 22.23 8.47
C ASP A 291 22.55 22.98 7.39
N GLY A 292 21.29 22.61 7.13
CA GLY A 292 20.36 23.31 6.23
C GLY A 292 19.19 23.93 6.97
#